data_AF-A0AA97MVY2-F1
#
_entry.id   AF-A0AA97MVY2-F1
#
_cell.length_a   1.000
_cell.length_b   1.000
_cell.length_c   1.000
_cell.angle_alpha   90.00
_cell.angle_beta   90.00
_cell.angle_gamma   90.00
#
_symmetry.space_group_name_H-M   'P 1'
#
loop_
_entity.id
_entity.type
_entity.pdbx_description
1 polymer ?
#
loop_
_entity_poly.entity_id
_entity_poly.type
_entity_poly.pdbx_seq_one_letter_code
_entity_poly.pdbx_strand_id
1 'polypeptide(L)'
;RELSEMDAEDEQTQAEMEELKETEKRCLELLEKYDFTEWEITEWSEQQAVFNFLYDSVKLTVVFGPPTDGDDFSEEPSRTIISLNFESFLDEEQAPPSSCLVQRLIFQFIESQGSWQEKCPTLYYLPQVLHDISLVVNRCKILGEELEFLDRWGGKFNLLKTDIKDTEVKLLFSSFAAFAKFELALALSANYPSAALPFSVQTHIGNIGEKELSAVLSSVPVGHHYLRRTVTLIHHNLLQGPR
;
A
#
# COMPACT_ATOMS: atom_id res chain seq x y z
N ARG A 1 -43.80 20.76 34.90
CA ARG A 1 -43.48 20.85 33.46
C ARG A 1 -41.98 20.93 33.32
N GLU A 2 -41.33 21.96 33.86
CA GLU A 2 -39.86 22.13 33.84
C GLU A 2 -39.06 20.93 34.39
N LEU A 3 -39.43 20.35 35.54
CA LEU A 3 -38.76 19.16 36.09
C LEU A 3 -38.88 17.91 35.19
N SER A 4 -40.01 17.73 34.52
CA SER A 4 -40.27 16.56 33.66
C SER A 4 -39.62 16.70 32.28
N GLU A 5 -39.32 17.92 31.85
CA GLU A 5 -38.59 18.20 30.62
C GLU A 5 -37.08 18.01 30.85
N MET A 6 -36.58 18.42 32.03
CA MET A 6 -35.19 18.20 32.45
C MET A 6 -34.88 16.71 32.67
N ASP A 7 -35.77 15.95 33.32
CA ASP A 7 -35.59 14.50 33.49
C ASP A 7 -35.56 13.76 32.14
N ALA A 8 -36.33 14.23 31.14
CA ALA A 8 -36.35 13.64 29.81
C ALA A 8 -35.09 13.99 28.98
N GLU A 9 -34.52 15.19 29.17
CA GLU A 9 -33.24 15.59 28.57
C GLU A 9 -32.06 14.80 29.16
N ASP A 10 -32.08 14.53 30.48
CA ASP A 10 -31.07 13.71 31.16
C ASP A 10 -31.12 12.25 30.71
N GLU A 11 -32.31 11.67 30.57
CA GLU A 11 -32.48 10.30 30.02
C GLU A 11 -32.01 10.21 28.56
N GLN A 12 -32.27 11.24 27.75
CA GLN A 12 -31.83 11.27 26.35
C GLN A 12 -30.30 11.38 26.24
N THR A 13 -29.68 12.28 27.00
CA THR A 13 -28.21 12.40 27.02
C THR A 13 -27.54 11.15 27.57
N GLN A 14 -28.15 10.46 28.52
CA GLN A 14 -27.65 9.18 29.03
C GLN A 14 -27.71 8.07 27.97
N ALA A 15 -28.80 7.98 27.21
CA ALA A 15 -28.93 7.02 26.12
C ALA A 15 -27.91 7.28 24.99
N GLU A 16 -27.70 8.55 24.62
CA GLU A 16 -26.66 8.95 23.65
C GLU A 16 -25.25 8.58 24.15
N MET A 17 -24.99 8.73 25.45
CA MET A 17 -23.70 8.38 26.05
C MET A 17 -23.46 6.86 26.09
N GLU A 18 -24.51 6.05 26.27
CA GLU A 18 -24.42 4.59 26.17
C GLU A 18 -24.17 4.12 24.73
N GLU A 19 -24.86 4.71 23.74
CA GLU A 19 -24.64 4.41 22.31
C GLU A 19 -23.20 4.75 21.87
N LEU A 20 -22.67 5.89 22.33
CA LEU A 20 -21.29 6.28 22.05
C LEU A 20 -20.28 5.30 22.66
N LYS A 21 -20.51 4.83 23.89
CA LYS A 21 -19.65 3.82 24.54
C LYS A 21 -19.69 2.48 23.82
N GLU A 22 -20.86 2.05 23.35
CA GLU A 22 -20.99 0.81 22.58
C GLU A 22 -20.30 0.93 21.23
N THR A 23 -20.40 2.08 20.58
CA THR A 23 -19.69 2.38 19.33
C THR A 23 -18.17 2.40 19.51
N GLU A 24 -17.68 3.05 20.57
CA GLU A 24 -16.25 3.07 20.94
C GLU A 24 -15.73 1.64 21.16
N LYS A 25 -16.44 0.83 21.94
CA LYS A 25 -16.08 -0.57 22.18
C LYS A 25 -16.01 -1.37 20.89
N ARG A 26 -17.00 -1.23 20.00
CA ARG A 26 -17.01 -1.90 18.69
C ARG A 26 -15.83 -1.46 17.81
N CYS A 27 -15.46 -0.18 17.84
CA CYS A 27 -14.31 0.32 17.12
C CYS A 27 -13.00 -0.28 17.68
N LEU A 28 -12.84 -0.36 19.00
CA LEU A 28 -11.69 -0.99 19.64
C LEU A 28 -11.61 -2.49 19.30
N GLU A 29 -12.71 -3.22 19.35
CA GLU A 29 -12.77 -4.63 18.95
C GLU A 29 -12.40 -4.83 17.47
N LEU A 30 -12.77 -3.89 16.59
CA LEU A 30 -12.36 -3.90 15.19
C LEU A 30 -10.86 -3.59 15.03
N LEU A 31 -10.32 -2.63 15.78
CA LEU A 31 -8.91 -2.28 15.79
C LEU A 31 -8.03 -3.43 16.33
N GLU A 32 -8.49 -4.17 17.35
CA GLU A 32 -7.78 -5.36 17.85
C GLU A 32 -7.88 -6.54 16.87
N LYS A 33 -9.02 -6.68 16.18
CA LYS A 33 -9.25 -7.78 15.24
C LYS A 33 -8.49 -7.62 13.92
N TYR A 34 -8.32 -6.38 13.48
CA TYR A 34 -7.62 -6.04 12.25
C TYR A 34 -6.45 -5.16 12.63
N ASP A 35 -5.24 -5.70 12.51
CA ASP A 35 -4.02 -4.92 12.66
C ASP A 35 -3.94 -3.90 11.50
N PHE A 36 -4.52 -2.73 11.73
CA PHE A 36 -4.57 -1.64 10.74
C PHE A 36 -3.26 -0.86 10.69
N THR A 37 -2.33 -1.14 11.61
CA THR A 37 -1.02 -0.50 11.69
C THR A 37 -0.04 -1.28 10.82
N GLU A 38 0.42 -0.66 9.74
CA GLU A 38 1.48 -1.23 8.87
C GLU A 38 2.88 -1.16 9.50
N TRP A 39 2.99 -0.65 10.73
CA TRP A 39 4.24 -0.48 11.45
C TRP A 39 4.16 -0.91 12.91
N GLU A 40 5.31 -1.31 13.42
CA GLU A 40 5.54 -1.62 14.83
C GLU A 40 6.59 -0.66 15.40
N ILE A 41 6.38 -0.18 16.64
CA ILE A 41 7.39 0.59 17.36
C ILE A 41 8.35 -0.38 18.03
N THR A 42 9.62 -0.33 17.65
CA THR A 42 10.66 -1.16 18.26
C THR A 42 11.49 -0.42 19.29
N GLU A 43 11.53 0.90 19.22
CA GLU A 43 12.23 1.74 20.18
C GLU A 43 11.48 3.06 20.36
N TRP A 44 11.34 3.48 21.63
CA TRP A 44 10.89 4.82 21.98
C TRP A 44 11.72 5.33 23.15
N SER A 45 12.43 6.44 22.94
CA SER A 45 13.29 7.08 23.94
C SER A 45 13.13 8.59 23.91
N GLU A 46 13.82 9.30 24.81
CA GLU A 46 13.85 10.76 24.78
C GLU A 46 14.56 11.32 23.53
N GLN A 47 15.43 10.55 22.91
CA GLN A 47 16.29 11.01 21.81
C GLN A 47 15.78 10.57 20.45
N GLN A 48 15.09 9.44 20.38
CA GLN A 48 14.63 8.88 19.11
C GLN A 48 13.45 7.91 19.27
N ALA A 49 12.75 7.68 18.16
CA ALA A 49 11.81 6.59 17.99
C ALA A 49 12.15 5.80 16.72
N VAL A 50 11.92 4.48 16.76
CA VAL A 50 12.16 3.57 15.64
C VAL A 50 10.88 2.83 15.30
N PHE A 51 10.50 2.91 14.03
CA PHE A 51 9.34 2.25 13.46
C PHE A 51 9.79 1.25 12.40
N ASN A 52 9.29 0.04 12.47
CA ASN A 52 9.52 -0.98 11.47
C ASN A 52 8.26 -1.18 10.63
N PHE A 53 8.43 -1.28 9.32
CA PHE A 53 7.39 -1.52 8.33
C PHE A 53 7.71 -2.78 7.53
N LEU A 54 6.68 -3.38 6.94
CA LEU A 54 6.81 -4.50 6.01
C LEU A 54 7.67 -5.65 6.58
N TYR A 55 7.26 -6.20 7.73
CA TYR A 55 7.94 -7.32 8.39
C TYR A 55 9.42 -7.03 8.67
N ASP A 56 9.71 -5.90 9.32
CA ASP A 56 11.05 -5.42 9.68
C ASP A 56 12.01 -5.11 8.51
N SER A 57 11.54 -5.20 7.25
CA SER A 57 12.40 -4.96 6.08
C SER A 57 12.63 -3.47 5.78
N VAL A 58 11.78 -2.58 6.31
CA VAL A 58 11.91 -1.13 6.17
C VAL A 58 11.87 -0.49 7.55
N LYS A 59 12.92 0.26 7.90
CA LYS A 59 13.02 0.94 9.19
C LYS A 59 12.98 2.45 9.00
N LEU A 60 12.18 3.12 9.81
CA LEU A 60 12.17 4.56 9.97
C LEU A 60 12.75 4.91 11.35
N THR A 61 13.83 5.67 11.36
CA THR A 61 14.40 6.26 12.58
C THR A 61 14.07 7.75 12.63
N VAL A 62 13.37 8.17 13.69
CA VAL A 62 13.01 9.56 13.96
C VAL A 62 13.87 10.06 15.12
N VAL A 63 14.68 11.09 14.90
CA VAL A 63 15.53 11.68 15.95
C VAL A 63 14.86 12.96 16.46
N PHE A 64 14.60 13.00 17.76
CA PHE A 64 13.96 14.12 18.44
C PHE A 64 14.97 15.21 18.78
N GLY A 65 14.52 16.45 18.61
CA GLY A 65 15.22 17.65 19.05
C GLY A 65 14.69 18.19 20.37
N PRO A 66 15.11 19.41 20.73
CA PRO A 66 14.63 20.06 21.94
C PRO A 66 13.11 20.26 21.91
N PRO A 67 12.47 20.38 23.09
CA PRO A 67 11.09 20.84 23.23
C PRO A 67 10.89 22.17 22.49
N THR A 68 9.70 22.36 21.92
CA THR A 68 9.35 23.63 21.27
C THR A 68 9.14 24.73 22.33
N ASP A 69 9.65 25.93 22.07
CA ASP A 69 9.56 27.06 23.01
C ASP A 69 8.11 27.34 23.43
N GLY A 70 7.86 27.36 24.74
CA GLY A 70 6.55 27.66 25.33
C GLY A 70 5.71 26.44 25.75
N ASP A 71 6.22 25.23 25.50
CA ASP A 71 5.54 23.97 25.84
C ASP A 71 6.13 23.27 27.09
N ASP A 72 7.13 23.87 27.75
CA ASP A 72 7.85 23.30 28.92
C ASP A 72 6.96 22.92 30.12
N PHE A 73 5.72 23.41 30.14
CA PHE A 73 4.75 23.18 31.23
C PHE A 73 3.62 22.21 30.85
N SER A 74 3.60 21.67 29.62
CA SER A 74 2.66 20.61 29.28
C SER A 74 3.20 19.24 29.72
N GLU A 75 2.30 18.29 29.99
CA GLU A 75 2.69 16.92 30.35
C GLU A 75 3.36 16.17 29.18
N GLU A 76 3.15 16.64 27.94
CA GLU A 76 3.73 16.10 26.70
C GLU A 76 4.20 17.25 25.77
N PRO A 77 5.36 17.86 26.04
CA PRO A 77 5.86 18.94 25.22
C PRO A 77 6.12 18.44 23.80
N SER A 78 5.52 19.13 22.83
CA SER A 78 5.82 18.95 21.41
C SER A 78 7.34 19.11 21.20
N ARG A 79 7.95 18.17 20.49
CA ARG A 79 9.39 18.18 20.19
C ARG A 79 9.61 18.48 18.72
N THR A 80 10.68 19.18 18.43
CA THR A 80 11.20 19.29 17.06
C THR A 80 11.73 17.94 16.58
N ILE A 81 11.73 17.70 15.28
CA ILE A 81 12.37 16.51 14.68
C ILE A 81 13.63 16.95 13.95
N ILE A 82 14.77 16.41 14.36
CA ILE A 82 16.08 16.71 13.76
C ILE A 82 16.25 15.95 12.45
N SER A 83 15.86 14.68 12.42
CA SER A 83 16.01 13.85 11.23
C SER A 83 14.99 12.72 11.16
N LEU A 84 14.56 12.39 9.95
CA LEU A 84 13.84 11.16 9.62
C LEU A 84 14.69 10.39 8.61
N ASN A 85 15.09 9.17 8.97
CA ASN A 85 15.95 8.34 8.14
C ASN A 85 15.27 7.00 7.85
N PHE A 86 15.30 6.59 6.59
CA PHE A 86 14.77 5.32 6.13
C PHE A 86 15.89 4.38 5.75
N GLU A 87 15.81 3.14 6.20
CA GLU A 87 16.80 2.09 5.94
C GLU A 87 16.11 0.82 5.44
N SER A 88 16.71 0.18 4.43
CA SER A 88 16.30 -1.12 3.92
C SER A 88 17.12 -2.22 4.58
N PHE A 89 16.45 -3.28 5.02
CA PHE A 89 17.08 -4.48 5.59
C PHE A 89 16.76 -5.75 4.79
N LEU A 90 16.25 -5.62 3.58
CA LEU A 90 16.00 -6.77 2.72
C LEU A 90 17.31 -7.24 2.09
N ASP A 91 17.59 -8.53 2.20
CA ASP A 91 18.67 -9.16 1.44
C ASP A 91 18.21 -9.38 -0.01
N GLU A 92 18.57 -8.47 -0.92
CA GLU A 92 18.18 -8.55 -2.33
C GLU A 92 18.67 -9.80 -3.05
N GLU A 93 19.73 -10.48 -2.56
CA GLU A 93 20.25 -11.70 -3.18
C GLU A 93 19.43 -12.94 -2.82
N GLN A 94 18.81 -12.94 -1.64
CA GLN A 94 18.03 -14.07 -1.12
C GLN A 94 16.52 -13.87 -1.23
N ALA A 95 16.06 -12.62 -1.29
CA ALA A 95 14.65 -12.30 -1.29
C ALA A 95 13.95 -12.65 -2.61
N PRO A 96 12.66 -13.02 -2.56
CA PRO A 96 11.85 -13.19 -3.77
C PRO A 96 11.86 -11.91 -4.63
N PRO A 97 11.86 -12.01 -5.97
CA PRO A 97 11.83 -10.84 -6.84
C PRO A 97 10.61 -9.91 -6.60
N SER A 98 9.47 -10.47 -6.16
CA SER A 98 8.29 -9.70 -5.74
C SER A 98 8.61 -8.81 -4.54
N SER A 99 9.26 -9.33 -3.51
CA SER A 99 9.66 -8.58 -2.32
C SER A 99 10.68 -7.48 -2.67
N CYS A 100 11.66 -7.77 -3.53
CA CYS A 100 12.63 -6.78 -3.99
C CYS A 100 11.94 -5.63 -4.75
N LEU A 101 10.99 -5.95 -5.64
CA LEU A 101 10.18 -4.94 -6.33
C LEU A 101 9.38 -4.08 -5.35
N VAL A 102 8.65 -4.71 -4.42
CA VAL A 102 7.85 -3.99 -3.41
C VAL A 102 8.71 -2.99 -2.66
N GLN A 103 9.88 -3.40 -2.19
CA GLN A 103 10.76 -2.52 -1.46
C GLN A 103 11.30 -1.38 -2.33
N ARG A 104 11.71 -1.67 -3.57
CA ARG A 104 12.16 -0.63 -4.52
C ARG A 104 11.08 0.42 -4.77
N LEU A 105 9.81 0.02 -4.89
CA LEU A 105 8.71 0.96 -5.06
C LEU A 105 8.46 1.81 -3.80
N ILE A 106 8.58 1.24 -2.61
CA ILE A 106 8.49 1.99 -1.35
C ILE A 106 9.60 3.04 -1.26
N PHE A 107 10.85 2.65 -1.55
CA PHE A 107 11.97 3.60 -1.54
C PHE A 107 11.87 4.65 -2.64
N GLN A 108 11.36 4.28 -3.83
CA GLN A 108 11.04 5.25 -4.87
C GLN A 108 10.06 6.31 -4.38
N PHE A 109 9.03 5.93 -3.60
CA PHE A 109 8.14 6.91 -2.97
C PHE A 109 8.88 7.78 -1.95
N ILE A 110 9.60 7.16 -1.02
CA ILE A 110 10.33 7.86 0.04
C ILE A 110 11.26 8.92 -0.55
N GLU A 111 12.05 8.56 -1.57
CA GLU A 111 12.97 9.46 -2.25
C GLU A 111 12.24 10.57 -3.04
N SER A 112 11.09 10.25 -3.65
CA SER A 112 10.28 11.24 -4.38
C SER A 112 9.69 12.34 -3.50
N GLN A 113 9.56 12.09 -2.18
CA GLN A 113 9.00 13.06 -1.25
C GLN A 113 9.95 14.20 -0.89
N GLY A 114 11.23 14.14 -1.28
CA GLY A 114 12.22 15.17 -0.98
C GLY A 114 12.63 15.15 0.50
N SER A 115 12.68 16.32 1.14
CA SER A 115 13.07 16.46 2.54
C SER A 115 11.92 16.09 3.48
N TRP A 116 11.98 14.91 4.08
CA TRP A 116 11.01 14.47 5.08
C TRP A 116 11.02 15.34 6.34
N GLN A 117 12.18 15.94 6.66
CA GLN A 117 12.35 16.88 7.77
C GLN A 117 11.49 18.13 7.57
N GLU A 118 11.39 18.65 6.33
CA GLU A 118 10.53 19.81 6.03
C GLU A 118 9.05 19.47 6.15
N LYS A 119 8.67 18.23 5.84
CA LYS A 119 7.30 17.73 5.97
C LYS A 119 6.91 17.39 7.41
N CYS A 120 7.89 17.12 8.25
CA CYS A 120 7.71 16.70 9.63
C CYS A 120 8.62 17.49 10.57
N PRO A 121 8.42 18.80 10.71
CA PRO A 121 9.29 19.65 11.53
C PRO A 121 9.16 19.37 13.03
N THR A 122 8.00 18.86 13.47
CA THR A 122 7.69 18.56 14.87
C THR A 122 6.97 17.23 15.01
N LEU A 123 6.96 16.69 16.23
CA LEU A 123 6.32 15.43 16.59
C LEU A 123 4.82 15.39 16.22
N TYR A 124 4.16 16.56 16.23
CA TYR A 124 2.76 16.70 15.83
C TYR A 124 2.46 16.17 14.41
N TYR A 125 3.43 16.29 13.49
CA TYR A 125 3.28 15.85 12.11
C TYR A 125 3.65 14.37 11.88
N LEU A 126 4.26 13.73 12.88
CA LEU A 126 4.72 12.34 12.77
C LEU A 126 3.57 11.36 12.44
N PRO A 127 2.38 11.45 13.06
CA PRO A 127 1.26 10.58 12.70
C PRO A 127 0.87 10.67 11.21
N GLN A 128 0.92 11.86 10.62
CA GLN A 128 0.61 12.05 9.19
C GLN A 128 1.67 11.38 8.31
N VAL A 129 2.95 11.55 8.64
CA VAL A 129 4.05 10.89 7.93
C VAL A 129 3.92 9.37 8.00
N LEU A 130 3.68 8.84 9.20
CA LEU A 130 3.47 7.40 9.40
C LEU A 130 2.28 6.91 8.58
N HIS A 131 1.17 7.66 8.53
CA HIS A 131 0.02 7.32 7.71
C HIS A 131 0.34 7.28 6.22
N ASP A 132 1.03 8.29 5.70
CA ASP A 132 1.38 8.39 4.28
C ASP A 132 2.28 7.22 3.84
N ILE A 133 3.24 6.85 4.70
CA ILE A 133 4.13 5.71 4.45
C ILE A 133 3.35 4.40 4.53
N SER A 134 2.54 4.20 5.57
CA SER A 134 1.68 3.01 5.72
C SER A 134 0.83 2.78 4.48
N LEU A 135 0.26 3.83 3.91
CA LEU A 135 -0.57 3.73 2.72
C LEU A 135 0.21 3.18 1.51
N VAL A 136 1.44 3.66 1.32
CA VAL A 136 2.30 3.18 0.22
C VAL A 136 2.81 1.78 0.48
N VAL A 137 3.24 1.48 1.71
CA VAL A 137 3.67 0.15 2.14
C VAL A 137 2.57 -0.88 1.89
N ASN A 138 1.34 -0.60 2.33
CA ASN A 138 0.19 -1.48 2.13
C ASN A 138 -0.09 -1.73 0.64
N ARG A 139 -0.14 -0.67 -0.17
CA ARG A 139 -0.37 -0.79 -1.63
C ARG A 139 0.70 -1.64 -2.31
N CYS A 140 1.96 -1.44 -1.95
CA CYS A 140 3.06 -2.22 -2.50
C CYS A 140 3.03 -3.67 -1.98
N LYS A 141 2.72 -3.90 -0.71
CA LYS A 141 2.52 -5.24 -0.14
C LYS A 141 1.46 -6.03 -0.91
N ILE A 142 0.29 -5.42 -1.16
CA ILE A 142 -0.78 -6.03 -1.97
C ILE A 142 -0.27 -6.39 -3.38
N LEU A 143 0.52 -5.52 -4.01
CA LEU A 143 1.13 -5.83 -5.31
C LEU A 143 2.05 -7.06 -5.23
N GLY A 144 2.87 -7.16 -4.18
CA GLY A 144 3.71 -8.34 -3.93
C GLY A 144 2.89 -9.62 -3.84
N GLU A 145 1.79 -9.60 -3.08
CA GLU A 145 0.85 -10.71 -2.96
C GLU A 145 0.17 -11.06 -4.29
N GLU A 146 -0.17 -10.06 -5.11
CA GLU A 146 -0.72 -10.28 -6.46
C GLU A 146 0.29 -10.99 -7.37
N LEU A 147 1.57 -10.62 -7.29
CA LEU A 147 2.63 -11.24 -8.10
C LEU A 147 2.89 -12.68 -7.67
N GLU A 148 2.93 -12.96 -6.38
CA GLU A 148 3.02 -14.32 -5.85
C GLU A 148 1.80 -15.16 -6.24
N PHE A 149 0.60 -14.57 -6.21
CA PHE A 149 -0.61 -15.23 -6.69
C PHE A 149 -0.49 -15.58 -8.19
N LEU A 150 0.01 -14.67 -9.01
CA LEU A 150 0.16 -14.88 -10.45
C LEU A 150 1.26 -15.88 -10.78
N ASP A 151 2.35 -15.91 -10.03
CA ASP A 151 3.40 -16.92 -10.19
C ASP A 151 2.86 -18.33 -9.90
N ARG A 152 2.08 -18.46 -8.81
CA ARG A 152 1.53 -19.75 -8.38
C ARG A 152 0.30 -20.21 -9.18
N TRP A 153 -0.57 -19.29 -9.59
CA TRP A 153 -1.88 -19.60 -10.18
C TRP A 153 -2.09 -19.04 -11.58
N GLY A 154 -1.09 -18.38 -12.16
CA GLY A 154 -1.14 -17.73 -13.48
C GLY A 154 -1.57 -18.66 -14.60
N GLY A 155 -1.20 -19.94 -14.53
CA GLY A 155 -1.58 -20.94 -15.53
C GLY A 155 -3.09 -21.05 -15.76
N LYS A 156 -3.93 -20.76 -14.75
CA LYS A 156 -5.40 -20.72 -14.88
C LYS A 156 -5.89 -19.61 -15.81
N PHE A 157 -5.06 -18.60 -16.05
CA PHE A 157 -5.34 -17.43 -16.86
C PHE A 157 -4.53 -17.42 -18.16
N ASN A 158 -3.94 -18.56 -18.55
CA ASN A 158 -3.05 -18.71 -19.69
C ASN A 158 -1.78 -17.84 -19.57
N LEU A 159 -1.43 -17.44 -18.34
CA LEU A 159 -0.16 -16.80 -18.01
C LEU A 159 0.87 -17.90 -17.78
N LEU A 160 1.86 -17.96 -18.67
CA LEU A 160 2.89 -19.00 -18.69
C LEU A 160 4.06 -18.66 -17.78
N LYS A 161 4.44 -17.37 -17.72
CA LYS A 161 5.58 -16.90 -16.92
C LYS A 161 5.36 -15.46 -16.47
N THR A 162 5.76 -15.18 -15.23
CA THR A 162 5.97 -13.83 -14.70
C THR A 162 7.47 -13.62 -14.53
N ASP A 163 7.99 -12.49 -14.99
CA ASP A 163 9.40 -12.11 -14.84
C ASP A 163 9.45 -10.69 -14.29
N ILE A 164 10.30 -10.45 -13.30
CA ILE A 164 10.41 -9.15 -12.63
C ILE A 164 11.83 -8.66 -12.84
N LYS A 165 11.96 -7.46 -13.40
CA LYS A 165 13.24 -6.79 -13.57
C LYS A 165 13.09 -5.34 -13.18
N ASP A 166 13.82 -4.95 -12.15
CA ASP A 166 13.77 -3.59 -11.60
C ASP A 166 12.34 -3.20 -11.18
N THR A 167 11.76 -2.20 -11.82
CA THR A 167 10.35 -1.80 -11.61
C THR A 167 9.44 -2.26 -12.75
N GLU A 168 9.92 -3.14 -13.63
CA GLU A 168 9.16 -3.69 -14.75
C GLU A 168 8.73 -5.13 -14.45
N VAL A 169 7.45 -5.41 -14.70
CA VAL A 169 6.87 -6.77 -14.63
C VAL A 169 6.50 -7.22 -16.02
N LYS A 170 7.05 -8.36 -16.42
CA LYS A 170 6.76 -9.01 -17.70
C LYS A 170 5.88 -10.23 -17.50
N LEU A 171 4.82 -10.29 -18.29
CA LEU A 171 3.79 -11.31 -18.24
C LEU A 171 3.71 -12.00 -19.60
N LEU A 172 4.17 -13.25 -19.67
CA LEU A 172 4.13 -14.05 -20.89
C LEU A 172 2.82 -14.84 -20.95
N PHE A 173 1.95 -14.47 -21.88
CA PHE A 173 0.70 -15.18 -22.14
C PHE A 173 0.86 -16.17 -23.30
N SER A 174 0.20 -17.32 -23.19
CA SER A 174 0.17 -18.33 -24.25
C SER A 174 -1.15 -19.10 -24.23
N SER A 175 -1.92 -19.02 -25.32
CA SER A 175 -3.18 -19.73 -25.49
C SER A 175 -3.22 -20.46 -26.82
N PHE A 176 -3.36 -21.78 -26.79
CA PHE A 176 -3.61 -22.56 -27.99
C PHE A 176 -5.00 -22.27 -28.57
N ALA A 177 -6.02 -22.15 -27.72
CA ALA A 177 -7.41 -21.92 -28.12
C ALA A 177 -7.60 -20.60 -28.88
N ALA A 178 -6.88 -19.55 -28.49
CA ALA A 178 -6.89 -18.26 -29.18
C ALA A 178 -5.79 -18.14 -30.25
N PHE A 179 -4.97 -19.19 -30.45
CA PHE A 179 -3.79 -19.18 -31.31
C PHE A 179 -2.91 -17.94 -31.09
N ALA A 180 -2.58 -17.67 -29.83
CA ALA A 180 -1.88 -16.46 -29.44
C ALA A 180 -0.77 -16.70 -28.42
N LYS A 181 0.34 -15.98 -28.58
CA LYS A 181 1.43 -15.90 -27.62
C LYS A 181 2.02 -14.50 -27.67
N PHE A 182 2.09 -13.82 -26.53
CA PHE A 182 2.64 -12.47 -26.44
C PHE A 182 3.17 -12.21 -25.03
N GLU A 183 4.12 -11.30 -24.92
CA GLU A 183 4.65 -10.80 -23.65
C GLU A 183 4.15 -9.37 -23.42
N LEU A 184 3.57 -9.12 -22.26
CA LEU A 184 3.15 -7.80 -21.80
C LEU A 184 4.14 -7.31 -20.74
N ALA A 185 4.81 -6.19 -20.98
CA ALA A 185 5.66 -5.54 -20.00
C ALA A 185 4.94 -4.33 -19.40
N LEU A 186 4.91 -4.26 -18.07
CA LEU A 186 4.26 -3.21 -17.27
C LEU A 186 5.30 -2.48 -16.46
N ALA A 187 5.41 -1.17 -16.66
CA ALA A 187 6.27 -0.32 -15.84
C ALA A 187 5.51 0.11 -14.58
N LEU A 188 5.99 -0.35 -13.42
CA LEU A 188 5.43 -0.02 -12.12
C LEU A 188 6.12 1.20 -11.51
N SER A 189 5.38 1.86 -10.63
CA SER A 189 5.87 2.94 -9.80
C SER A 189 5.15 2.91 -8.45
N ALA A 190 5.63 3.67 -7.49
CA ALA A 190 4.99 3.77 -6.18
C ALA A 190 3.54 4.32 -6.20
N ASN A 191 3.10 4.86 -7.35
CA ASN A 191 1.72 5.28 -7.55
C ASN A 191 0.77 4.11 -7.84
N TYR A 192 1.26 2.86 -7.96
CA TYR A 192 0.40 1.69 -8.05
C TYR A 192 -0.49 1.56 -6.80
N PRO A 193 -1.77 1.16 -6.92
CA PRO A 193 -2.54 0.90 -8.14
C PRO A 193 -3.38 2.11 -8.60
N SER A 194 -3.02 3.34 -8.22
CA SER A 194 -3.85 4.54 -8.39
C SER A 194 -3.78 5.17 -9.79
N ALA A 195 -2.86 4.72 -10.65
CA ALA A 195 -2.70 5.22 -12.01
C ALA A 195 -2.67 4.07 -13.04
N ALA A 196 -3.05 4.39 -14.28
CA ALA A 196 -2.88 3.47 -15.40
C ALA A 196 -1.39 3.18 -15.61
N LEU A 197 -1.05 1.92 -15.88
CA LEU A 197 0.34 1.49 -16.04
C LEU A 197 0.82 1.73 -17.48
N PRO A 198 1.96 2.42 -17.67
CA PRO A 198 2.66 2.38 -18.94
C PRO A 198 3.01 0.93 -19.28
N PHE A 199 2.77 0.55 -20.53
CA PHE A 199 2.97 -0.83 -20.96
C PHE A 199 3.56 -0.90 -22.36
N SER A 200 4.19 -2.04 -22.65
CA SER A 200 4.59 -2.42 -24.01
C SER A 200 4.25 -3.88 -24.25
N VAL A 201 4.11 -4.27 -25.52
CA VAL A 201 3.76 -5.64 -25.90
C VAL A 201 4.72 -6.16 -26.96
N GLN A 202 5.12 -7.42 -26.80
CA GLN A 202 5.82 -8.19 -27.80
C GLN A 202 4.95 -9.38 -28.24
N THR A 203 4.38 -9.29 -29.43
CA THR A 203 3.62 -10.40 -30.03
C THR A 203 4.57 -11.45 -30.61
N HIS A 204 4.38 -12.71 -30.25
CA HIS A 204 5.14 -13.84 -30.80
C HIS A 204 4.31 -14.69 -31.77
N ILE A 205 3.02 -14.90 -31.46
CA ILE A 205 2.07 -15.69 -32.25
C ILE A 205 0.71 -15.00 -32.19
N GLY A 206 0.00 -14.97 -33.32
CA GLY A 206 -1.33 -14.38 -33.43
C GLY A 206 -1.29 -12.87 -33.69
N ASN A 207 -2.45 -12.22 -33.53
CA ASN A 207 -2.65 -10.81 -33.89
C ASN A 207 -2.94 -9.92 -32.68
N ILE A 208 -2.71 -10.40 -31.45
CA ILE A 208 -2.90 -9.60 -30.23
C ILE A 208 -1.71 -8.65 -30.10
N GLY A 209 -1.96 -7.36 -30.26
CA GLY A 209 -0.97 -6.31 -30.13
C GLY A 209 -1.42 -5.21 -29.18
N GLU A 210 -0.83 -4.03 -29.36
CA GLU A 210 -1.01 -2.90 -28.45
C GLU A 210 -2.47 -2.44 -28.41
N LYS A 211 -3.14 -2.38 -29.56
CA LYS A 211 -4.53 -1.93 -29.68
C LYS A 211 -5.49 -2.78 -28.87
N GLU A 212 -5.41 -4.11 -29.00
CA GLU A 212 -6.28 -5.05 -28.29
C GLU A 212 -6.05 -4.98 -26.79
N LEU A 213 -4.78 -4.89 -26.37
CA LEU A 213 -4.40 -4.75 -24.97
C LEU A 213 -4.82 -3.40 -24.39
N SER A 214 -4.58 -2.28 -25.08
CA SER A 214 -5.03 -0.94 -24.65
C SER A 214 -6.52 -0.93 -24.33
N ALA A 215 -7.34 -1.55 -25.18
CA ALA A 215 -8.78 -1.62 -24.96
C ALA A 215 -9.12 -2.37 -23.65
N VAL A 216 -8.46 -3.49 -23.38
CA VAL A 216 -8.65 -4.25 -22.13
C VAL A 216 -8.13 -3.48 -20.93
N LEU A 217 -6.89 -2.97 -20.96
CA LEU A 217 -6.28 -2.24 -19.85
C LEU A 217 -7.08 -0.98 -19.48
N SER A 218 -7.60 -0.25 -20.47
CA SER A 218 -8.46 0.94 -20.23
C SER A 218 -9.79 0.63 -19.55
N SER A 219 -10.26 -0.62 -19.64
CA SER A 219 -11.51 -1.06 -19.02
C SER A 219 -11.33 -1.50 -17.57
N VAL A 220 -10.08 -1.71 -17.12
CA VAL A 220 -9.77 -2.16 -15.76
C VAL A 220 -9.77 -0.93 -14.85
N PRO A 221 -10.65 -0.85 -13.83
CA PRO A 221 -10.62 0.26 -12.88
C PRO A 221 -9.37 0.20 -12.02
N VAL A 222 -8.66 1.33 -11.87
CA VAL A 222 -7.55 1.49 -10.91
C VAL A 222 -8.00 1.13 -9.48
N GLY A 223 -7.05 0.73 -8.63
CA GLY A 223 -7.33 0.34 -7.23
C GLY A 223 -7.01 -1.11 -6.89
N HIS A 224 -7.54 -1.58 -5.75
CA HIS A 224 -7.20 -2.87 -5.15
C HIS A 224 -7.23 -4.05 -6.15
N HIS A 225 -6.21 -4.90 -6.10
CA HIS A 225 -6.02 -6.02 -7.02
C HIS A 225 -6.01 -5.67 -8.52
N TYR A 226 -5.40 -4.54 -8.91
CA TYR A 226 -5.40 -4.06 -10.30
C TYR A 226 -4.74 -5.05 -11.25
N LEU A 227 -3.56 -5.57 -10.91
CA LEU A 227 -2.79 -6.48 -11.75
C LEU A 227 -3.54 -7.80 -11.95
N ARG A 228 -4.09 -8.38 -10.88
CA ARG A 228 -4.89 -9.61 -10.93
C ARG A 228 -6.14 -9.43 -11.79
N ARG A 229 -6.84 -8.30 -11.64
CA ARG A 229 -8.02 -7.98 -12.48
C ARG A 229 -7.63 -7.80 -13.95
N THR A 230 -6.49 -7.17 -14.22
CA THR A 230 -5.94 -7.02 -15.57
C THR A 230 -5.67 -8.37 -16.21
N VAL A 231 -4.92 -9.26 -15.54
CA VAL A 231 -4.65 -10.62 -16.03
C VAL A 231 -5.94 -11.41 -16.27
N THR A 232 -6.90 -11.28 -15.35
CA THR A 232 -8.21 -11.95 -15.47
C THR A 232 -8.95 -11.46 -16.71
N LEU A 233 -9.01 -10.16 -16.96
CA LEU A 233 -9.70 -9.60 -18.12
C LEU A 233 -9.00 -9.92 -19.45
N ILE A 234 -7.66 -9.92 -19.47
CA ILE A 234 -6.90 -10.38 -20.64
C ILE A 234 -7.27 -11.83 -20.97
N HIS A 235 -7.29 -12.70 -19.96
CA HIS A 235 -7.68 -14.09 -20.16
C HIS A 235 -9.08 -14.22 -20.76
N HIS A 236 -10.08 -13.57 -20.16
CA HIS A 236 -11.47 -13.69 -20.60
C HIS A 236 -11.72 -13.09 -21.98
N ASN A 237 -11.13 -11.93 -22.27
CA ASN A 237 -11.45 -11.18 -23.48
C ASN A 237 -10.60 -11.58 -24.69
N LEU A 238 -9.36 -12.04 -24.46
CA LEU A 238 -8.40 -12.26 -25.54
C LEU A 238 -7.94 -13.71 -25.68
N LEU A 239 -8.04 -14.54 -24.62
CA LEU A 239 -7.40 -15.86 -24.58
C LEU A 239 -8.35 -17.05 -24.49
N GLN A 240 -9.61 -16.82 -24.11
CA GLN A 240 -10.69 -17.78 -24.34
C GLN A 240 -11.04 -17.69 -25.84
N GLY A 241 -10.74 -18.74 -26.61
CA GLY A 241 -10.94 -18.76 -28.07
C GLY A 241 -12.39 -18.43 -28.49
N PRO A 242 -12.67 -18.36 -29.81
CA PRO A 242 -14.02 -18.07 -30.29
C PRO A 242 -15.03 -19.05 -29.67
N ARG A 243 -16.12 -18.49 -29.13
CA ARG A 243 -17.27 -19.27 -28.64
C ARG A 243 -18.00 -19.95 -29.78
#